data_AF-A0A831ZCG5-F1
#
_entry.id   AF-A0A831ZCG5-F1
#
_cell.length_a   1.000
_cell.length_b   1.000
_cell.length_c   1.000
_cell.angle_alpha   90.00
_cell.angle_beta   90.00
_cell.angle_gamma   90.00
#
_symmetry.space_group_name_H-M   'P 1'
#
loop_
_entity.id
_entity.type
_entity.pdbx_description
1 polymer ?
#
loop_
_entity_poly.entity_id
_entity_poly.type
_entity_poly.pdbx_seq_one_letter_code
_entity_poly.pdbx_strand_id
1 'polypeptide(L)' 'MLRKFGFTWPSQIGTPGGGNHFIELCVDENQQVWIMPHLGSRGIDNVIGCYFIPVRT' A
#
# COMPACT_ATOMS: atom_id res chain seq x y z
N MET A 1 -8.09 -13.28 -2.20
CA MET A 1 -8.58 -12.80 -3.50
C MET A 1 -9.45 -11.57 -3.27
N LEU A 2 -9.05 -10.39 -3.78
CA LEU A 2 -9.81 -9.16 -3.61
C LEU A 2 -11.15 -9.28 -4.35
N ARG A 3 -12.26 -9.35 -3.60
CA ARG A 3 -13.61 -9.37 -4.17
C ARG A 3 -13.88 -8.02 -4.82
N LYS A 4 -14.39 -8.01 -6.06
CA LYS A 4 -14.73 -6.80 -6.84
C LYS A 4 -13.54 -5.84 -7.09
N PHE A 5 -12.34 -6.38 -7.33
CA PHE A 5 -11.12 -5.60 -7.54
C PHE A 5 -11.32 -4.35 -8.43
N GLY A 6 -11.93 -4.52 -9.61
CA GLY A 6 -12.18 -3.44 -10.58
C GLY A 6 -12.99 -2.24 -10.05
N PHE A 7 -13.79 -2.42 -9.00
CA PHE A 7 -14.54 -1.35 -8.33
C PHE A 7 -13.87 -0.87 -7.04
N THR A 8 -13.09 -1.72 -6.37
CA THR A 8 -12.51 -1.41 -5.05
C THR A 8 -11.18 -0.69 -5.14
N TRP A 9 -10.33 -1.00 -6.12
CA TRP A 9 -8.98 -0.41 -6.20
C TRP A 9 -8.98 1.12 -6.41
N PRO A 10 -9.88 1.74 -7.21
CA PRO A 10 -9.89 3.19 -7.38
C PRO A 10 -10.24 3.91 -6.07
N SER A 11 -11.12 3.31 -5.26
CA SER A 11 -11.53 3.85 -3.96
C SER A 11 -10.46 3.69 -2.87
N GLN A 12 -9.36 2.99 -3.13
CA GLN A 12 -8.25 2.80 -2.17
C GLN A 12 -7.10 3.80 -2.40
N ILE A 13 -7.13 4.57 -3.50
CA ILE A 13 -6.15 5.61 -3.78
C ILE A 13 -6.19 6.65 -2.65
N GLY A 14 -5.02 6.99 -2.09
CA GLY A 14 -4.90 7.97 -1.00
C GLY A 14 -5.28 7.47 0.40
N THR A 15 -5.70 6.22 0.54
CA THR A 15 -5.92 5.60 1.87
C THR A 15 -4.64 4.91 2.34
N PRO A 16 -4.31 4.86 3.64
CA PRO A 16 -3.20 4.06 4.17
C PRO A 16 -3.42 2.55 3.98
N GLY A 17 -4.64 2.08 3.75
CA GLY A 17 -4.97 0.65 3.71
C GLY A 17 -4.88 0.00 5.10
N GLY A 18 -4.79 -1.33 5.15
CA GLY A 18 -4.59 -2.10 6.39
C GLY A 18 -3.26 -2.85 6.41
N GLY A 19 -2.96 -3.51 7.53
CA GLY A 19 -1.69 -4.22 7.76
C GLY A 19 -0.63 -3.30 8.39
N ASN A 20 0.62 -3.40 7.96
CA ASN A 20 1.73 -2.56 8.45
C ASN A 20 1.79 -1.18 7.75
N HIS A 21 0.67 -0.67 7.27
CA HIS A 21 0.64 0.61 6.57
C HIS A 21 0.12 1.72 7.48
N PHE A 22 0.93 2.75 7.72
CA PHE A 22 0.62 3.83 8.65
C PHE A 22 1.28 5.14 8.19
N ILE A 23 0.86 6.24 8.80
CA ILE A 23 1.48 7.56 8.62
C ILE A 23 2.02 7.96 9.98
N GLU A 24 3.33 8.13 10.09
CA GLU A 24 4.01 8.47 11.34
C GLU A 24 4.49 9.93 11.32
N LEU A 25 4.41 10.60 12.47
CA LEU A 25 5.05 11.89 12.71
C LEU A 25 6.36 11.64 13.44
N CYS A 26 7.48 11.98 12.80
CA CYS A 26 8.81 11.81 13.34
C CYS A 26 9.41 13.18 13.69
N VAL A 27 10.17 13.24 14.77
CA VAL A 27 10.96 14.43 15.14
C VAL A 27 12.43 14.04 15.02
N ASP A 28 13.22 14.85 14.31
CA ASP A 28 14.66 14.61 14.19
C ASP A 28 15.48 15.25 15.32
N GLU A 29 16.79 15.01 15.31
CA GLU A 29 17.73 15.54 16.30
C GLU A 29 17.79 17.08 16.33
N ASN A 30 17.39 17.74 15.24
CA ASN A 30 17.33 19.19 15.11
C ASN A 30 15.93 19.76 15.42
N GLN A 31 15.07 18.98 16.09
CA GLN A 31 13.69 19.34 16.45
C GLN A 31 12.81 19.66 15.23
N GLN A 32 13.15 19.15 14.05
CA GLN A 32 12.30 19.30 12.86
C GLN A 32 11.27 18.18 12.81
N VAL A 33 10.06 18.51 12.37
CA VAL A 33 8.93 17.57 12.25
C VAL A 33 8.85 17.06 10.81
N TRP A 34 8.78 15.74 10.68
CA TRP A 34 8.67 15.03 9.41
C TRP A 34 7.48 14.08 9.42
N ILE A 35 6.94 13.83 8.22
CA ILE A 35 5.91 12.81 8.02
C ILE A 35 6.58 11.63 7.31
N MET A 36 6.49 10.45 7.92
CA MET A 36 7.01 9.20 7.35
C MET A 36 5.84 8.28 6.99
N PRO A 37 5.35 8.32 5.74
CA PRO A 37 4.28 7.45 5.30
C PRO A 37 4.82 6.07 4.92
N HIS A 38 4.34 5.02 5.59
CA HIS A 38 4.54 3.63 5.20
C HIS A 38 3.35 3.14 4.38
N LEU A 39 3.43 3.24 3.05
CA LEU A 39 2.36 2.91 2.12
C LEU A 39 2.73 1.70 1.23
N GLY A 40 1.74 1.16 0.55
CA GLY A 40 1.85 0.04 -0.37
C GLY A 40 0.79 0.11 -1.46
N SER A 41 0.83 -0.80 -2.41
CA SER A 41 0.03 -0.77 -3.66
C SER A 41 -1.46 -1.12 -3.53
N ARG A 42 -1.97 -1.21 -2.30
CA ARG A 42 -3.39 -1.49 -2.00
C ARG A 42 -3.92 -2.76 -2.71
N GLY A 43 -3.05 -3.75 -2.89
CA GLY A 43 -3.38 -5.06 -3.44
C GLY A 43 -3.23 -5.20 -4.95
N ILE A 44 -2.80 -4.15 -5.66
CA ILE A 44 -2.48 -4.22 -7.10
C ILE A 44 -1.30 -5.18 -7.32
N ASP A 45 -0.21 -5.04 -6.55
CA ASP A 45 0.97 -5.91 -6.70
C ASP A 45 0.66 -7.38 -6.41
N ASN A 46 -0.23 -7.64 -5.45
CA ASN A 46 -0.67 -9.00 -5.14
C ASN A 46 -1.42 -9.63 -6.33
N VAL A 47 -2.26 -8.86 -7.03
CA VAL A 47 -2.97 -9.35 -8.22
C VAL A 47 -1.99 -9.61 -9.37
N ILE A 48 -1.05 -8.70 -9.61
CA ILE A 48 0.01 -8.85 -10.62
C ILE A 48 0.85 -10.10 -10.31
N GLY A 49 1.28 -10.27 -9.05
CA GLY A 49 2.03 -11.44 -8.61
C GLY A 49 1.26 -12.74 -8.84
N CYS A 50 -0.01 -12.82 -8.41
CA CYS A 50 -0.85 -14.00 -8.64
C CYS A 50 -1.04 -14.32 -10.14
N TYR A 51 -1.05 -13.32 -11.01
CA TYR A 51 -1.19 -13.52 -12.45
C TYR A 51 0.12 -13.95 -13.11
N PHE A 52 1.24 -13.27 -12.80
CA PHE A 52 2.49 -13.44 -13.53
C PHE A 52 3.47 -14.46 -12.93
N ILE A 53 3.39 -14.76 -11.62
CA ILE A 53 4.28 -15.73 -10.99
C ILE A 53 4.02 -17.16 -11.52
N PRO A 54 2.76 -17.64 -11.64
CA PRO A 54 2.50 -19.01 -12.11
C PRO A 54 2.80 -19.24 -13.59
N VAL A 55 2.78 -18.19 -14.43
CA VAL A 55 3.05 -18.31 -15.88
C VAL A 55 4.54 -18.25 -16.22
N ARG A 56 5.40 -18.04 -15.21
CA ARG A 56 6.86 -17.97 -15.37
C ARG A 56 7.58 -19.29 -15.05
N THR A 57 6.84 -20.29 -14.60
CA THR A 57 7.27 -21.67 -14.30
C THR A 57 6.64 -22.63 -15.27
#